data_AF-A0A960MD41-F1
#
_entry.id   AF-A0A960MD41-F1
#
_cell.length_a   1.000
_cell.length_b   1.000
_cell.length_c   1.000
_cell.angle_alpha   90.00
_cell.angle_beta   90.00
_cell.angle_gamma   90.00
#
_symmetry.space_group_name_H-M   'P 1'
#
loop_
_entity.id
_entity.type
_entity.pdbx_description
1 polymer ?
#
loop_
_entity_poly.entity_id
_entity_poly.type
_entity_poly.pdbx_seq_one_letter_code
_entity_poly.pdbx_strand_id
1 'polypeptide(L)'
;GAGEYPSFTGWDYERIARDLRAAPNVAGIMVWCQTGGWHPFRRLTWLENSSVLTEINTHVTLRMFKHGESVEAAIKSFPLCRPGESAAWIELLRLSHEVVLDLLYVPDFARQTLYFRRVRVPPLIGVYWHNLFINHSIKKVLSHFVTDGEACIRAGHAAIAKIERMEKLAAETGLPVDDIEYMKATFGIFALAREYFFRPFDDDIRLQLKQAKKAYKKRYPRGTRFRYAVKLDFEPFHLNARYLNWFFNYCLREQHKYRIIDRLFFLRLLALIYSVVKRARPKMIPKFARKSAMGIDAIFR
;
A
#
# COMPACT_ATOMS: atom_id res chain seq x y z
N GLY A 1 -6.25 -4.60 -2.08
CA GLY A 1 -6.76 -5.23 -0.86
C GLY A 1 -7.32 -6.63 -1.03
N ALA A 2 -6.93 -7.43 -2.03
CA ALA A 2 -7.41 -8.81 -2.22
C ALA A 2 -8.95 -8.98 -2.13
N GLY A 3 -9.72 -8.01 -2.65
CA GLY A 3 -11.18 -8.01 -2.58
C GLY A 3 -11.81 -7.75 -1.21
N GLU A 4 -11.03 -7.50 -0.15
CA GLU A 4 -11.53 -7.23 1.20
C GLU A 4 -12.08 -5.80 1.39
N TYR A 5 -11.66 -4.86 0.56
CA TYR A 5 -12.17 -3.49 0.60
C TYR A 5 -12.05 -2.89 -0.81
N PRO A 6 -12.85 -1.85 -1.11
CA PRO A 6 -12.79 -1.19 -2.40
C PRO A 6 -11.40 -0.64 -2.68
N SER A 7 -10.86 -0.99 -3.84
CA SER A 7 -9.54 -0.58 -4.29
C SER A 7 -9.59 -0.48 -5.81
N PHE A 8 -10.28 0.54 -6.30
CA PHE A 8 -10.50 0.72 -7.72
C PHE A 8 -9.29 1.34 -8.40
N THR A 9 -8.90 0.77 -9.54
CA THR A 9 -7.70 1.17 -10.31
C THR A 9 -8.03 1.68 -11.71
N GLY A 10 -9.32 1.81 -12.05
CA GLY A 10 -9.76 2.18 -13.40
C GLY A 10 -9.16 3.49 -13.91
N TRP A 11 -9.12 4.55 -13.11
CA TRP A 11 -8.54 5.84 -13.54
C TRP A 11 -7.03 5.79 -13.77
N ASP A 12 -6.30 4.99 -13.01
CA ASP A 12 -4.88 4.75 -13.29
C ASP A 12 -4.69 4.03 -14.62
N TYR A 13 -5.52 3.02 -14.88
CA TYR A 13 -5.49 2.31 -16.15
C TYR A 13 -5.93 3.18 -17.32
N GLU A 14 -6.87 4.11 -17.14
CA GLU A 14 -7.28 5.03 -18.20
C GLU A 14 -6.15 5.96 -18.61
N ARG A 15 -5.42 6.50 -17.63
CA ARG A 15 -4.21 7.28 -17.86
C ARG A 15 -3.19 6.46 -18.65
N ILE A 16 -2.88 5.25 -18.18
CA ILE A 16 -1.92 4.35 -18.85
C ILE A 16 -2.39 4.00 -20.27
N ALA A 17 -3.67 3.67 -20.47
CA ALA A 17 -4.22 3.35 -21.77
C ALA A 17 -4.07 4.54 -22.73
N ARG A 18 -4.36 5.76 -22.27
CA ARG A 18 -4.17 6.99 -23.04
C ARG A 18 -2.71 7.21 -23.43
N ASP A 19 -1.79 7.05 -22.48
CA ASP A 19 -0.35 7.22 -22.71
C ASP A 19 0.20 6.18 -23.72
N LEU A 20 -0.35 4.96 -23.72
CA LEU A 20 0.07 3.88 -24.61
C LEU A 20 -0.59 3.91 -26.00
N ARG A 21 -1.65 4.71 -26.24
CA ARG A 21 -2.33 4.76 -27.56
C ARG A 21 -1.40 5.09 -28.71
N ALA A 22 -0.39 5.93 -28.46
CA ALA A 22 0.57 6.35 -29.47
C ALA A 22 1.75 5.38 -29.66
N ALA A 23 1.84 4.31 -28.87
CA ALA A 23 2.97 3.39 -28.90
C ALA A 23 2.74 2.29 -29.98
N PRO A 24 3.47 2.32 -31.11
CA PRO A 24 3.21 1.42 -32.24
C PRO A 24 3.56 -0.04 -31.95
N ASN A 25 4.30 -0.30 -30.87
CA ASN A 25 4.76 -1.61 -30.45
C ASN A 25 3.89 -2.27 -29.38
N VAL A 26 2.75 -1.67 -29.00
CA VAL A 26 1.80 -2.27 -28.05
C VAL A 26 0.77 -3.09 -28.83
N ALA A 27 0.90 -4.41 -28.79
CA ALA A 27 -0.02 -5.33 -29.48
C ALA A 27 -1.29 -5.68 -28.67
N GLY A 28 -1.28 -5.43 -27.36
CA GLY A 28 -2.39 -5.77 -26.47
C GLY A 28 -1.98 -5.67 -25.01
N ILE A 29 -2.84 -6.19 -24.13
CA ILE A 29 -2.59 -6.22 -22.68
C ILE A 29 -2.89 -7.59 -22.09
N MET A 30 -2.20 -7.91 -20.99
CA MET A 30 -2.54 -9.03 -20.13
C MET A 30 -3.14 -8.48 -18.84
N VAL A 31 -4.44 -8.71 -18.62
CA VAL A 31 -5.10 -8.31 -17.38
C VAL A 31 -4.89 -9.41 -16.35
N TRP A 32 -3.92 -9.22 -15.47
CA TRP A 32 -3.74 -10.13 -14.34
C TRP A 32 -4.70 -9.75 -13.21
N CYS A 33 -5.59 -10.68 -12.87
CA CYS A 33 -6.40 -10.60 -11.67
C CYS A 33 -5.84 -11.60 -10.65
N GLN A 34 -5.60 -11.13 -9.42
CA GLN A 34 -5.00 -11.97 -8.40
C GLN A 34 -6.05 -12.96 -7.86
N THR A 35 -6.08 -14.17 -8.42
CA THR A 35 -6.86 -15.31 -7.90
C THR A 35 -6.01 -16.07 -6.88
N GLY A 36 -5.95 -15.53 -5.65
CA GLY A 36 -5.20 -16.10 -4.54
C GLY A 36 -3.75 -15.64 -4.42
N GLY A 37 -2.99 -16.31 -3.55
CA GLY A 37 -1.61 -15.97 -3.23
C GLY A 37 -1.27 -16.33 -1.79
N TRP A 38 -0.06 -15.97 -1.35
CA TRP A 38 0.40 -16.23 0.02
C TRP A 38 -0.18 -15.18 1.00
N HIS A 39 -1.47 -14.90 0.86
CA HIS A 39 -2.24 -14.09 1.78
C HIS A 39 -3.41 -14.89 2.37
N PRO A 40 -3.78 -14.59 3.62
CA PRO A 40 -4.84 -15.29 4.31
C PRO A 40 -6.24 -14.64 4.17
N PHE A 41 -6.40 -13.67 3.27
CA PHE A 41 -7.67 -13.00 3.00
C PHE A 41 -8.71 -13.93 2.36
N ARG A 42 -9.99 -13.63 2.58
CA ARG A 42 -11.12 -14.53 2.35
C ARG A 42 -11.53 -14.65 0.89
N ARG A 43 -11.24 -13.65 0.06
CA ARG A 43 -11.75 -13.58 -1.32
C ARG A 43 -10.76 -14.19 -2.30
N LEU A 44 -11.27 -14.95 -3.26
CA LEU A 44 -10.52 -15.47 -4.39
C LEU A 44 -11.23 -15.03 -5.67
N THR A 45 -10.53 -14.24 -6.48
CA THR A 45 -11.09 -13.63 -7.68
C THR A 45 -11.58 -14.68 -8.67
N TRP A 46 -12.82 -14.53 -9.17
CA TRP A 46 -13.46 -15.46 -10.10
C TRP A 46 -13.76 -16.87 -9.55
N LEU A 47 -13.79 -17.03 -8.23
CA LEU A 47 -14.31 -18.22 -7.55
C LEU A 47 -15.59 -17.88 -6.77
N GLU A 48 -16.21 -18.88 -6.12
CA GLU A 48 -17.48 -18.72 -5.38
C GLU A 48 -17.47 -17.57 -4.36
N ASN A 49 -16.33 -17.35 -3.72
CA ASN A 49 -16.09 -16.28 -2.74
C ASN A 49 -15.44 -15.03 -3.37
N SER A 50 -15.64 -14.77 -4.66
CA SER A 50 -15.10 -13.59 -5.35
C SER A 50 -15.64 -12.29 -4.75
N SER A 51 -14.99 -11.18 -5.10
CA SER A 51 -15.39 -9.84 -4.72
C SER A 51 -15.75 -9.06 -5.98
N VAL A 52 -16.96 -8.50 -6.00
CA VAL A 52 -17.42 -7.55 -7.02
C VAL A 52 -16.41 -6.43 -7.26
N LEU A 53 -15.68 -6.03 -6.21
CA LEU A 53 -14.66 -4.99 -6.24
C LEU A 53 -13.43 -5.38 -7.07
N THR A 54 -13.14 -6.68 -7.17
CA THR A 54 -12.06 -7.16 -8.05
C THR A 54 -12.56 -7.38 -9.48
N GLU A 55 -13.79 -7.89 -9.63
CA GLU A 55 -14.40 -8.15 -10.94
C GLU A 55 -14.60 -6.87 -11.73
N ILE A 56 -15.05 -5.78 -11.07
CA ILE A 56 -15.23 -4.50 -11.73
C ILE A 56 -13.91 -3.91 -12.26
N ASN A 57 -12.79 -4.08 -11.55
CA ASN A 57 -11.48 -3.68 -12.05
C ASN A 57 -11.11 -4.45 -13.32
N THR A 58 -11.39 -5.76 -13.35
CA THR A 58 -11.14 -6.60 -14.53
C THR A 58 -12.02 -6.17 -15.70
N HIS A 59 -13.33 -6.00 -15.45
CA HIS A 59 -14.30 -5.52 -16.43
C HIS A 59 -13.87 -4.18 -17.04
N VAL A 60 -13.64 -3.16 -16.21
CA VAL A 60 -13.27 -1.82 -16.67
C VAL A 60 -11.99 -1.83 -17.48
N THR A 61 -10.97 -2.60 -17.04
CA THR A 61 -9.70 -2.71 -17.78
C THR A 61 -9.92 -3.35 -19.15
N LEU A 62 -10.70 -4.42 -19.24
CA LEU A 62 -11.00 -5.08 -20.52
C LEU A 62 -11.77 -4.14 -21.46
N ARG A 63 -12.80 -3.45 -20.95
CA ARG A 63 -13.60 -2.52 -21.76
C ARG A 63 -12.77 -1.38 -22.34
N MET A 64 -11.90 -0.81 -21.52
CA MET A 64 -11.02 0.28 -21.92
C MET A 64 -10.01 -0.12 -22.99
N PHE A 65 -9.29 -1.23 -22.80
CA PHE A 65 -8.23 -1.62 -23.75
C PHE A 65 -8.75 -2.36 -24.98
N LYS A 66 -9.87 -3.08 -24.89
CA LYS A 66 -10.46 -3.80 -26.03
C LYS A 66 -11.40 -2.91 -26.86
N HIS A 67 -12.17 -2.03 -26.22
CA HIS A 67 -13.22 -1.25 -26.87
C HIS A 67 -12.98 0.27 -26.85
N GLY A 68 -11.89 0.74 -26.23
CA GLY A 68 -11.56 2.17 -26.19
C GLY A 68 -12.49 3.01 -25.30
N GLU A 69 -13.30 2.37 -24.46
CA GLU A 69 -14.29 3.03 -23.60
C GLU A 69 -13.62 3.83 -22.48
N SER A 70 -14.27 4.92 -22.05
CA SER A 70 -13.89 5.62 -20.82
C SER A 70 -14.22 4.78 -19.60
N VAL A 71 -13.59 5.09 -18.46
CA VAL A 71 -13.86 4.42 -17.18
C VAL A 71 -15.34 4.49 -16.82
N GLU A 72 -15.96 5.65 -16.98
CA GLU A 72 -17.37 5.85 -16.64
C GLU A 72 -18.32 5.06 -17.53
N ALA A 73 -18.03 4.98 -18.84
CA ALA A 73 -18.80 4.16 -19.77
C ALA A 73 -18.68 2.67 -19.42
N ALA A 74 -17.46 2.23 -19.10
CA ALA A 74 -17.22 0.86 -18.68
C ALA A 74 -17.94 0.52 -17.36
N ILE A 75 -17.95 1.42 -16.37
CA ILE A 75 -18.71 1.25 -15.11
C ILE A 75 -20.21 1.13 -15.39
N LYS A 76 -20.78 1.99 -16.24
CA LYS A 76 -22.21 1.94 -16.63
C LYS A 76 -22.60 0.63 -17.28
N SER A 77 -21.68 0.01 -18.02
CA SER A 77 -21.89 -1.30 -18.67
C SER A 77 -21.66 -2.50 -17.74
N PHE A 78 -21.24 -2.29 -16.49
CA PHE A 78 -20.99 -3.38 -15.57
C PHE A 78 -22.32 -4.05 -15.17
N PRO A 79 -22.45 -5.39 -15.24
CA PRO A 79 -23.75 -6.07 -15.08
C PRO A 79 -24.47 -5.81 -13.75
N LEU A 80 -23.73 -5.46 -12.69
CA LEU A 80 -24.30 -5.16 -11.37
C LEU A 80 -24.66 -3.68 -11.18
N CYS A 81 -24.24 -2.79 -12.09
CA CYS A 81 -24.64 -1.39 -12.08
C CYS A 81 -26.03 -1.26 -12.72
N ARG A 82 -27.08 -1.06 -11.90
CA ARG A 82 -28.45 -0.93 -12.44
C ARG A 82 -28.65 0.44 -13.10
N PRO A 83 -29.60 0.56 -14.05
CA PRO A 83 -30.01 1.85 -14.58
C PRO A 83 -30.41 2.80 -13.45
N GLY A 84 -29.88 4.03 -13.47
CA GLY A 84 -30.11 5.04 -12.43
C GLY A 84 -29.09 5.05 -11.28
N GLU A 85 -28.32 3.97 -11.08
CA GLU A 85 -27.31 3.90 -10.01
C GLU A 85 -25.92 4.38 -10.44
N SER A 86 -25.71 4.64 -11.74
CA SER A 86 -24.38 4.88 -12.30
C SER A 86 -23.62 6.03 -11.63
N ALA A 87 -24.31 7.10 -11.24
CA ALA A 87 -23.69 8.23 -10.55
C ALA A 87 -23.13 7.80 -9.18
N ALA A 88 -23.90 7.03 -8.42
CA ALA A 88 -23.49 6.51 -7.11
C ALA A 88 -22.31 5.52 -7.23
N TRP A 89 -22.34 4.64 -8.25
CA TRP A 89 -21.21 3.75 -8.55
C TRP A 89 -19.93 4.52 -8.89
N ILE A 90 -20.02 5.51 -9.77
CA ILE A 90 -18.86 6.33 -10.17
C ILE A 90 -18.31 7.07 -8.95
N GLU A 91 -19.17 7.69 -8.13
CA GLU A 91 -18.75 8.39 -6.92
C GLU A 91 -18.07 7.43 -5.93
N LEU A 92 -18.67 6.27 -5.64
CA LEU A 92 -18.13 5.28 -4.71
C LEU A 92 -16.75 4.81 -5.14
N LEU A 93 -16.59 4.45 -6.41
CA LEU A 93 -15.32 3.97 -6.94
C LEU A 93 -14.28 5.09 -6.88
N ARG A 94 -14.66 6.35 -7.16
CA ARG A 94 -13.76 7.50 -7.12
C ARG A 94 -13.25 7.73 -5.70
N LEU A 95 -14.15 7.73 -4.73
CA LEU A 95 -13.79 7.81 -3.33
C LEU A 95 -12.91 6.63 -2.92
N SER A 96 -13.17 5.40 -3.39
CA SER A 96 -12.30 4.26 -3.08
C SER A 96 -10.88 4.44 -3.58
N HIS A 97 -10.72 4.99 -4.78
CA HIS A 97 -9.42 5.26 -5.38
C HIS A 97 -8.67 6.32 -4.55
N GLU A 98 -9.33 7.43 -4.24
CA GLU A 98 -8.76 8.50 -3.43
C GLU A 98 -8.38 8.02 -2.02
N VAL A 99 -9.30 7.34 -1.32
CA VAL A 99 -9.08 6.86 0.04
C VAL A 99 -7.92 5.87 0.09
N VAL A 100 -7.77 4.99 -0.91
CA VAL A 100 -6.60 4.09 -0.99
C VAL A 100 -5.31 4.88 -1.13
N LEU A 101 -5.24 5.85 -2.05
CA LEU A 101 -4.05 6.68 -2.22
C LEU A 101 -3.75 7.53 -0.98
N ASP A 102 -4.79 8.04 -0.33
CA ASP A 102 -4.71 8.98 0.78
C ASP A 102 -4.57 8.30 2.14
N LEU A 103 -4.72 6.98 2.28
CA LEU A 103 -4.58 6.27 3.58
C LEU A 103 -3.68 5.03 3.53
N LEU A 104 -3.78 4.19 2.50
CA LEU A 104 -2.92 3.01 2.38
C LEU A 104 -1.48 3.41 2.01
N TYR A 105 -1.34 4.38 1.10
CA TYR A 105 -0.05 4.96 0.74
C TYR A 105 0.27 6.18 1.60
N VAL A 106 1.53 6.58 1.64
CA VAL A 106 1.94 7.92 2.09
C VAL A 106 2.34 8.68 0.83
N PRO A 107 1.50 9.58 0.28
CA PRO A 107 1.66 10.11 -1.07
C PRO A 107 3.06 10.67 -1.38
N ASP A 108 3.59 11.50 -0.50
CA ASP A 108 4.91 12.13 -0.65
C ASP A 108 6.03 11.10 -0.81
N PHE A 109 5.95 9.98 -0.08
CA PHE A 109 6.91 8.89 -0.20
C PHE A 109 6.61 8.01 -1.43
N ALA A 110 5.35 7.62 -1.62
CA ALA A 110 4.92 6.65 -2.62
C ALA A 110 5.11 7.14 -4.06
N ARG A 111 5.09 8.46 -4.28
CA ARG A 111 5.39 9.09 -5.58
C ARG A 111 6.87 9.04 -5.95
N GLN A 112 7.75 8.82 -4.98
CA GLN A 112 9.19 8.77 -5.23
C GLN A 112 9.58 7.42 -5.83
N THR A 113 10.39 7.45 -6.87
CA THR A 113 10.93 6.23 -7.48
C THR A 113 12.27 5.93 -6.86
N LEU A 114 12.27 5.37 -5.64
CA LEU A 114 13.50 5.10 -4.91
C LEU A 114 14.05 3.70 -5.19
N TYR A 115 15.36 3.59 -5.32
CA TYR A 115 16.12 2.35 -5.47
C TYR A 115 17.21 2.27 -4.42
N PHE A 116 17.34 1.11 -3.79
CA PHE A 116 18.55 0.72 -3.07
C PHE A 116 19.30 -0.29 -3.94
N ARG A 117 20.52 0.05 -4.36
CA ARG A 117 21.22 -0.67 -5.44
C ARG A 117 20.35 -0.69 -6.71
N ARG A 118 19.89 -1.89 -7.13
CA ARG A 118 18.97 -2.10 -8.26
C ARG A 118 17.54 -2.42 -7.82
N VAL A 119 17.34 -2.62 -6.53
CA VAL A 119 16.05 -3.05 -5.99
C VAL A 119 15.22 -1.80 -5.72
N ARG A 120 14.04 -1.73 -6.34
CA ARG A 120 13.08 -0.65 -6.08
C ARG A 120 12.60 -0.77 -4.64
N VAL A 121 12.68 0.33 -3.90
CA VAL A 121 12.07 0.45 -2.58
C VAL A 121 10.54 0.42 -2.77
N PRO A 122 9.82 -0.48 -2.10
CA PRO A 122 8.37 -0.55 -2.25
C PRO A 122 7.71 0.77 -1.81
N PRO A 123 6.69 1.27 -2.54
CA PRO A 123 5.96 2.48 -2.14
C PRO A 123 5.14 2.30 -0.85
N LEU A 124 4.91 1.06 -0.43
CA LEU A 124 4.26 0.69 0.83
C LEU A 124 5.29 0.18 1.84
N ILE A 125 5.86 1.07 2.66
CA ILE A 125 6.91 0.67 3.63
C ILE A 125 6.33 0.11 4.94
N GLY A 126 5.11 0.52 5.30
CA GLY A 126 4.44 0.12 6.53
C GLY A 126 3.51 -1.07 6.38
N VAL A 127 3.23 -1.51 5.15
CA VAL A 127 2.28 -2.59 4.88
C VAL A 127 2.95 -3.64 3.99
N TYR A 128 3.00 -4.87 4.49
CA TYR A 128 3.53 -6.01 3.73
C TYR A 128 2.58 -7.20 3.85
N TRP A 129 1.98 -7.59 2.73
CA TRP A 129 0.88 -8.56 2.65
C TRP A 129 -0.25 -8.22 3.61
N HIS A 130 -0.39 -8.98 4.69
CA HIS A 130 -1.40 -8.84 5.70
C HIS A 130 -0.84 -8.26 7.02
N ASN A 131 0.39 -7.75 7.04
CA ASN A 131 1.00 -7.15 8.23
C ASN A 131 1.07 -5.62 8.08
N LEU A 132 0.63 -4.92 9.12
CA LEU A 132 0.80 -3.48 9.29
C LEU A 132 1.89 -3.27 10.35
N PHE A 133 2.95 -2.59 10.00
CA PHE A 133 4.07 -2.27 10.89
C PHE A 133 4.01 -0.79 11.28
N ILE A 134 3.95 -0.56 12.59
CA ILE A 134 4.00 0.78 13.17
C ILE A 134 5.17 0.77 14.15
N ASN A 135 6.29 1.31 13.70
CA ASN A 135 7.53 1.30 14.47
C ASN A 135 8.41 2.52 14.19
N HIS A 136 9.44 2.69 15.03
CA HIS A 136 10.30 3.88 14.99
C HIS A 136 11.24 3.92 13.77
N SER A 137 11.57 2.79 13.15
CA SER A 137 12.38 2.79 11.92
C SER A 137 11.58 3.31 10.73
N ILE A 138 10.32 2.88 10.59
CA ILE A 138 9.37 3.42 9.59
C ILE A 138 9.16 4.91 9.82
N LYS A 139 8.94 5.32 11.08
CA LYS A 139 8.83 6.73 11.47
C LYS A 139 9.99 7.54 10.88
N LYS A 140 11.23 7.13 11.14
CA LYS A 140 12.42 7.88 10.67
C LYS A 140 12.59 7.88 9.14
N VAL A 141 12.25 6.79 8.45
CA VAL A 141 12.26 6.77 6.98
C VAL A 141 11.23 7.78 6.46
N LEU A 142 10.00 7.74 6.95
CA LEU A 142 8.95 8.65 6.49
C LEU A 142 9.24 10.10 6.84
N SER A 143 9.75 10.40 8.05
CA SER A 143 10.13 11.76 8.44
C SER A 143 11.25 12.36 7.58
N HIS A 144 12.04 11.54 6.87
CA HIS A 144 13.05 12.03 5.94
C HIS A 144 12.44 12.43 4.58
N PHE A 145 11.49 11.64 4.10
CA PHE A 145 10.96 11.74 2.73
C PHE A 145 9.66 12.54 2.62
N VAL A 146 8.95 12.74 3.72
CA VAL A 146 7.70 13.50 3.77
C VAL A 146 8.02 14.93 4.21
N THR A 147 7.64 15.91 3.40
CA THR A 147 7.98 17.31 3.64
C THR A 147 7.08 17.95 4.68
N ASP A 148 5.77 17.74 4.59
CA ASP A 148 4.77 18.25 5.54
C ASP A 148 4.01 17.09 6.17
N GLY A 149 4.46 16.67 7.34
CA GLY A 149 3.86 15.61 8.12
C GLY A 149 2.45 15.94 8.64
N GLU A 150 2.17 17.20 8.96
CA GLU A 150 0.85 17.63 9.42
C GLU A 150 -0.15 17.66 8.27
N ALA A 151 0.26 18.06 7.06
CA ALA A 151 -0.57 17.90 5.86
C ALA A 151 -0.90 16.42 5.61
N CYS A 152 0.06 15.51 5.80
CA CYS A 152 -0.17 14.06 5.65
C CYS A 152 -1.20 13.53 6.67
N ILE A 153 -1.17 14.03 7.91
CA ILE A 153 -2.16 13.72 8.95
C ILE A 153 -3.54 14.26 8.55
N ARG A 154 -3.65 15.55 8.21
CA ARG A 154 -4.93 16.17 7.78
C ARG A 154 -5.56 15.44 6.60
N ALA A 155 -4.77 15.10 5.58
CA ALA A 155 -5.23 14.34 4.42
C ALA A 155 -5.76 12.95 4.83
N GLY A 156 -5.10 12.28 5.79
CA GLY A 156 -5.57 11.01 6.35
C GLY A 156 -6.94 11.13 7.00
N HIS A 157 -7.15 12.13 7.86
CA HIS A 157 -8.46 12.34 8.49
C HIS A 157 -9.55 12.73 7.49
N ALA A 158 -9.23 13.58 6.51
CA ALA A 158 -10.16 13.92 5.44
C ALA A 158 -10.56 12.69 4.62
N ALA A 159 -9.63 11.77 4.36
CA ALA A 159 -9.92 10.52 3.68
C ALA A 159 -10.78 9.56 4.52
N ILE A 160 -10.67 9.56 5.86
CA ILE A 160 -11.59 8.80 6.72
C ILE A 160 -13.03 9.31 6.58
N ALA A 161 -13.23 10.63 6.50
CA ALA A 161 -14.57 11.20 6.29
C ALA A 161 -15.18 10.76 4.95
N LYS A 162 -14.36 10.61 3.89
CA LYS A 162 -14.82 10.06 2.59
C LYS A 162 -15.37 8.64 2.71
N ILE A 163 -14.83 7.81 3.62
CA ILE A 163 -15.31 6.44 3.84
C ILE A 163 -16.76 6.44 4.35
N GLU A 164 -17.17 7.43 5.14
CA GLU A 164 -18.55 7.53 5.62
C GLU A 164 -19.55 7.77 4.49
N ARG A 165 -19.14 8.54 3.47
CA ARG A 165 -19.92 8.69 2.23
C ARG A 165 -19.93 7.38 1.43
N MET A 166 -18.80 6.66 1.38
CA MET A 166 -18.74 5.36 0.73
C MET A 166 -19.68 4.32 1.37
N GLU A 167 -19.85 4.33 2.69
CA GLU A 167 -20.79 3.44 3.40
C GLU A 167 -22.23 3.65 2.91
N LYS A 168 -22.65 4.92 2.78
CA LYS A 168 -23.98 5.28 2.26
C LYS A 168 -24.16 4.87 0.80
N LEU A 169 -23.18 5.21 -0.04
CA LEU A 169 -23.19 4.86 -1.47
C LEU A 169 -23.22 3.34 -1.67
N ALA A 170 -22.51 2.57 -0.84
CA ALA A 170 -22.52 1.12 -0.95
C ALA A 170 -23.91 0.54 -0.68
N ALA A 171 -24.64 1.09 0.31
CA ALA A 171 -26.02 0.72 0.56
C ALA A 171 -26.94 1.10 -0.61
N GLU A 172 -26.77 2.29 -1.19
CA GLU A 172 -27.54 2.77 -2.36
C GLU A 172 -27.33 1.87 -3.60
N THR A 173 -26.10 1.38 -3.82
CA THR A 173 -25.73 0.56 -4.99
C THR A 173 -25.80 -0.95 -4.75
N GLY A 174 -26.28 -1.40 -3.58
CA GLY A 174 -26.31 -2.82 -3.21
C GLY A 174 -24.93 -3.49 -3.08
N LEU A 175 -23.87 -2.69 -2.89
CA LEU A 175 -22.52 -3.20 -2.64
C LEU A 175 -22.34 -3.61 -1.17
N PRO A 176 -21.39 -4.52 -0.85
CA PRO A 176 -21.21 -5.01 0.52
C PRO A 176 -20.73 -3.90 1.47
N VAL A 177 -21.65 -3.38 2.31
CA VAL A 177 -21.33 -2.37 3.33
C VAL A 177 -20.27 -2.87 4.33
N ASP A 178 -20.31 -4.17 4.70
CA ASP A 178 -19.29 -4.80 5.57
C ASP A 178 -17.85 -4.64 5.03
N ASP A 179 -17.66 -4.62 3.70
CA ASP A 179 -16.34 -4.40 3.10
C ASP A 179 -15.86 -2.95 3.28
N ILE A 180 -16.79 -1.97 3.29
CA ILE A 180 -16.48 -0.56 3.59
C ILE A 180 -16.21 -0.38 5.09
N GLU A 181 -16.99 -1.01 5.95
CA GLU A 181 -16.77 -0.96 7.39
C GLU A 181 -15.41 -1.54 7.78
N TYR A 182 -15.01 -2.65 7.15
CA TYR A 182 -13.69 -3.23 7.30
C TYR A 182 -12.59 -2.28 6.80
N MET A 183 -12.82 -1.58 5.70
CA MET A 183 -11.94 -0.51 5.21
C MET A 183 -11.79 0.59 6.26
N LYS A 184 -12.90 1.13 6.79
CA LYS A 184 -12.92 2.17 7.83
C LYS A 184 -12.13 1.76 9.06
N ALA A 185 -12.38 0.55 9.57
CA ALA A 185 -11.69 0.05 10.75
C ALA A 185 -10.19 -0.20 10.53
N THR A 186 -9.80 -0.67 9.34
CA THR A 186 -8.39 -0.90 8.98
C THR A 186 -7.66 0.43 8.74
N PHE A 187 -8.26 1.31 7.96
CA PHE A 187 -7.65 2.57 7.54
C PHE A 187 -7.65 3.61 8.66
N GLY A 188 -8.57 3.52 9.62
CA GLY A 188 -8.50 4.30 10.86
C GLY A 188 -7.19 4.04 11.63
N ILE A 189 -6.66 2.81 11.60
CA ILE A 189 -5.35 2.51 12.18
C ILE A 189 -4.23 3.14 11.33
N PHE A 190 -4.36 3.18 10.00
CA PHE A 190 -3.38 3.86 9.14
C PHE A 190 -3.35 5.38 9.40
N ALA A 191 -4.52 6.02 9.56
CA ALA A 191 -4.62 7.42 9.93
C ALA A 191 -3.91 7.69 11.26
N LEU A 192 -4.22 6.91 12.29
CA LEU A 192 -3.59 7.03 13.61
C LEU A 192 -2.08 6.74 13.58
N ALA A 193 -1.63 5.82 12.72
CA ALA A 193 -0.22 5.55 12.53
C ALA A 193 0.54 6.77 11.98
N ARG A 194 -0.10 7.62 11.16
CA ARG A 194 0.51 8.85 10.65
C ARG A 194 0.76 9.87 11.74
N GLU A 195 -0.17 10.02 12.68
CA GLU A 195 0.06 10.86 13.86
C GLU A 195 1.33 10.41 14.59
N TYR A 196 1.46 9.10 14.83
CA TYR A 196 2.70 8.54 15.39
C TYR A 196 3.94 8.78 14.50
N PHE A 197 3.83 8.71 13.18
CA PHE A 197 4.98 8.90 12.29
C PHE A 197 5.43 10.36 12.20
N PHE A 198 4.51 11.33 12.24
CA PHE A 198 4.85 12.70 11.91
C PHE A 198 4.87 13.67 13.10
N ARG A 199 4.19 13.34 14.22
CA ARG A 199 4.27 14.13 15.45
C ARG A 199 5.40 13.68 16.37
N PRO A 200 5.83 14.51 17.33
CA PRO A 200 6.68 14.06 18.43
C PRO A 200 6.08 12.82 19.11
N PHE A 201 6.94 11.94 19.62
CA PHE A 201 6.46 10.77 20.34
C PHE A 201 5.91 11.19 21.71
N ASP A 202 4.68 10.81 21.99
CA ASP A 202 4.05 10.92 23.30
C ASP A 202 3.49 9.54 23.73
N ASP A 203 3.21 9.38 25.03
CA ASP A 203 2.63 8.13 25.54
C ASP A 203 1.13 8.00 25.20
N ASP A 204 0.46 9.10 24.84
CA ASP A 204 -0.95 9.13 24.49
C ASP A 204 -1.21 8.45 23.14
N ILE A 205 -0.42 8.76 22.09
CA ILE A 205 -0.52 8.13 20.78
C ILE A 205 -0.19 6.63 20.89
N ARG A 206 0.73 6.26 21.77
CA ARG A 206 1.02 4.85 22.07
C ARG A 206 -0.19 4.16 22.69
N LEU A 207 -0.87 4.80 23.64
CA LEU A 207 -2.08 4.27 24.25
C LEU A 207 -3.22 4.16 23.23
N GLN A 208 -3.46 5.20 22.44
CA GLN A 208 -4.46 5.23 21.38
C GLN A 208 -4.23 4.11 20.36
N LEU A 209 -3.00 3.91 19.86
CA LEU A 209 -2.67 2.83 18.93
C LEU A 209 -2.89 1.44 19.54
N LYS A 210 -2.56 1.25 20.82
CA LYS A 210 -2.82 -0.01 21.53
C LYS A 210 -4.33 -0.27 21.68
N GLN A 211 -5.11 0.77 22.01
CA GLN A 211 -6.56 0.70 22.13
C GLN A 211 -7.23 0.42 20.77
N ALA A 212 -6.84 1.14 19.72
CA ALA A 212 -7.32 0.92 18.35
C ALA A 212 -7.03 -0.50 17.88
N LYS A 213 -5.82 -1.02 18.12
CA LYS A 213 -5.47 -2.43 17.85
C LYS A 213 -6.35 -3.40 18.64
N LYS A 214 -6.62 -3.13 19.93
CA LYS A 214 -7.49 -3.99 20.76
C LYS A 214 -8.92 -4.00 20.23
N ALA A 215 -9.47 -2.84 19.92
CA ALA A 215 -10.80 -2.68 19.33
C ALA A 215 -10.91 -3.39 17.97
N TYR A 216 -9.94 -3.20 17.08
CA TYR A 216 -9.86 -3.88 15.79
C TYR A 216 -9.83 -5.41 15.93
N LYS A 217 -9.05 -5.92 16.90
CA LYS A 217 -9.00 -7.37 17.19
C LYS A 217 -10.31 -7.90 17.78
N LYS A 218 -11.05 -7.09 18.54
CA LYS A 218 -12.36 -7.44 19.10
C LYS A 218 -13.43 -7.46 18.01
N ARG A 219 -13.40 -6.48 17.09
CA ARG A 219 -14.35 -6.39 15.97
C ARG A 219 -14.18 -7.52 14.95
N TYR A 220 -12.93 -7.91 14.65
CA TYR A 220 -12.64 -8.95 13.65
C TYR A 220 -11.89 -10.14 14.26
N PRO A 221 -12.46 -10.91 15.20
CA PRO A 221 -11.77 -12.00 15.89
C PRO A 221 -11.23 -13.06 14.92
N ARG A 222 -10.22 -13.84 15.35
CA ARG A 222 -9.66 -14.90 14.51
C ARG A 222 -10.77 -15.89 14.12
N GLY A 223 -10.83 -16.26 12.84
CA GLY A 223 -11.80 -17.22 12.30
C GLY A 223 -13.07 -16.63 11.71
N THR A 224 -13.36 -15.33 11.93
CA THR A 224 -14.54 -14.67 11.32
C THR A 224 -14.19 -14.06 9.97
N ARG A 225 -13.40 -12.98 10.00
CA ARG A 225 -12.85 -12.29 8.85
C ARG A 225 -11.36 -12.13 9.05
N PHE A 226 -10.57 -12.43 8.02
CA PHE A 226 -9.13 -12.19 8.13
C PHE A 226 -8.85 -10.69 8.21
N ARG A 227 -8.00 -10.30 9.16
CA ARG A 227 -7.66 -8.90 9.45
C ARG A 227 -6.16 -8.67 9.32
N TYR A 228 -5.74 -7.42 9.11
CA TYR A 228 -4.33 -7.10 9.17
C TYR A 228 -3.73 -7.41 10.55
N ALA A 229 -2.56 -8.05 10.56
CA ALA A 229 -1.76 -8.26 11.75
C ALA A 229 -1.00 -6.97 12.10
N VAL A 230 -1.57 -6.17 12.99
CA VAL A 230 -0.97 -4.92 13.47
C VAL A 230 0.21 -5.21 14.41
N LYS A 231 1.42 -4.89 13.97
CA LYS A 231 2.68 -4.99 14.71
C LYS A 231 3.05 -3.61 15.23
N LEU A 232 2.98 -3.44 16.55
CA LEU A 232 3.35 -2.20 17.22
C LEU A 232 4.70 -2.44 17.89
N ASP A 233 5.65 -1.57 17.62
CA ASP A 233 6.96 -1.57 18.27
C ASP A 233 7.42 -0.11 18.46
N PHE A 234 7.46 0.31 19.72
CA PHE A 234 7.78 1.68 20.09
C PHE A 234 9.22 1.83 20.60
N GLU A 235 10.05 0.79 20.48
CA GLU A 235 11.45 0.89 20.88
C GLU A 235 12.16 1.98 20.06
N PRO A 236 12.91 2.90 20.72
CA PRO A 236 13.63 3.94 20.02
C PRO A 236 14.63 3.34 19.03
N PHE A 237 14.65 3.86 17.81
CA PHE A 237 15.69 3.53 16.85
C PHE A 237 16.88 4.46 17.07
N HIS A 238 17.95 4.02 17.72
CA HIS A 238 19.03 4.90 18.20
C HIS A 238 19.97 5.52 17.14
N LEU A 239 19.73 5.29 15.83
CA LEU A 239 20.53 5.92 14.78
C LEU A 239 20.19 7.41 14.63
N ASN A 240 21.19 8.28 14.74
CA ASN A 240 21.03 9.73 14.60
C ASN A 240 20.46 10.07 13.20
N ALA A 241 19.52 11.02 13.16
CA ALA A 241 18.92 11.52 11.92
C ALA A 241 19.96 11.99 10.91
N ARG A 242 21.08 12.60 11.35
CA ARG A 242 22.17 13.03 10.46
C ARG A 242 22.79 11.86 9.69
N TYR A 243 23.08 10.75 10.36
CA TYR A 243 23.64 9.56 9.70
C TYR A 243 22.60 8.88 8.81
N LEU A 244 21.33 8.93 9.19
CA LEU A 244 20.23 8.41 8.39
C LEU A 244 20.05 9.22 7.09
N ASN A 245 20.11 10.55 7.19
CA ASN A 245 20.04 11.45 6.04
C ASN A 245 21.23 11.21 5.10
N TRP A 246 22.44 11.06 5.65
CA TRP A 246 23.60 10.67 4.85
C TRP A 246 23.34 9.33 4.16
N PHE A 247 22.91 8.32 4.91
CA PHE A 247 22.59 7.02 4.33
C PHE A 247 21.57 7.11 3.20
N PHE A 248 20.45 7.83 3.37
CA PHE A 248 19.45 7.95 2.32
C PHE A 248 19.96 8.71 1.10
N ASN A 249 20.65 9.84 1.27
CA ASN A 249 21.16 10.65 0.17
C ASN A 249 22.22 9.93 -0.68
N TYR A 250 23.05 9.07 -0.07
CA TYR A 250 24.13 8.38 -0.79
C TYR A 250 23.74 6.97 -1.24
N CYS A 251 22.90 6.27 -0.49
CA CYS A 251 22.54 4.88 -0.78
C CYS A 251 21.25 4.74 -1.60
N LEU A 252 20.25 5.61 -1.37
CA LEU A 252 18.99 5.62 -2.13
C LEU A 252 19.09 6.52 -3.36
N ARG A 253 18.34 6.16 -4.39
CA ARG A 253 18.49 6.74 -5.74
C ARG A 253 17.18 6.80 -6.48
N GLU A 254 17.10 7.71 -7.43
CA GLU A 254 15.95 7.79 -8.33
C GLU A 254 16.03 6.82 -9.51
N GLN A 255 17.23 6.31 -9.82
CA GLN A 255 17.48 5.43 -10.96
C GLN A 255 17.99 4.05 -10.55
N HIS A 256 17.60 3.03 -11.32
CA HIS A 256 17.98 1.63 -11.09
C HIS A 256 19.43 1.30 -11.44
N LYS A 257 20.12 2.13 -12.24
CA LYS A 257 21.48 1.85 -12.73
C LYS A 257 22.52 2.10 -11.63
N TYR A 258 23.55 1.26 -11.59
CA TYR A 258 24.72 1.51 -10.74
C TYR A 258 25.52 2.71 -11.25
N ARG A 259 25.95 3.60 -10.34
CA ARG A 259 27.02 4.56 -10.59
C ARG A 259 28.33 3.77 -10.72
N ILE A 260 29.30 4.35 -11.41
CA ILE A 260 30.63 3.73 -11.58
C ILE A 260 31.25 3.42 -10.20
N ILE A 261 31.14 4.36 -9.26
CA ILE A 261 31.62 4.23 -7.88
C ILE A 261 31.01 3.01 -7.18
N ASP A 262 29.76 2.66 -7.48
CA ASP A 262 29.13 1.51 -6.83
C ASP A 262 29.71 0.20 -7.28
N ARG A 263 29.95 0.09 -8.59
CA ARG A 263 30.53 -1.11 -9.20
C ARG A 263 31.93 -1.36 -8.65
N LEU A 264 32.68 -0.28 -8.41
CA LEU A 264 34.07 -0.35 -7.96
C LEU A 264 34.19 -0.54 -6.44
N PHE A 265 33.38 0.17 -5.65
CA PHE A 265 33.56 0.25 -4.19
C PHE A 265 32.34 -0.19 -3.40
N PHE A 266 31.17 0.39 -3.68
CA PHE A 266 30.00 0.22 -2.80
C PHE A 266 29.51 -1.24 -2.73
N LEU A 267 29.54 -1.97 -3.86
CA LEU A 267 29.16 -3.39 -3.90
C LEU A 267 30.11 -4.27 -3.07
N ARG A 268 31.42 -4.05 -3.20
CA ARG A 268 32.44 -4.81 -2.46
C ARG A 268 32.36 -4.50 -0.98
N LEU A 269 32.18 -3.23 -0.63
CA LEU A 269 32.03 -2.78 0.75
C LEU A 269 30.76 -3.36 1.39
N LEU A 270 29.62 -3.30 0.72
CA LEU A 270 28.37 -3.88 1.23
C LEU A 270 28.46 -5.40 1.40
N ALA A 271 29.09 -6.11 0.46
CA ALA A 271 29.31 -7.56 0.56
C ALA A 271 30.22 -7.92 1.75
N LEU A 272 31.25 -7.11 2.01
CA LEU A 272 32.13 -7.25 3.17
C LEU A 272 31.38 -6.98 4.47
N ILE A 273 30.69 -5.83 4.58
CA ILE A 273 29.89 -5.45 5.75
C ILE A 273 28.85 -6.53 6.04
N TYR A 274 28.14 -7.00 5.02
CA TYR A 274 27.14 -8.05 5.17
C TYR A 274 27.76 -9.34 5.71
N SER A 275 28.91 -9.75 5.16
CA SER A 275 29.62 -10.95 5.60
C SER A 275 30.09 -10.83 7.06
N VAL A 276 30.56 -9.64 7.47
CA VAL A 276 30.95 -9.34 8.87
C VAL A 276 29.74 -9.37 9.79
N VAL A 277 28.64 -8.67 9.45
CA VAL A 277 27.42 -8.62 10.27
C VAL A 277 26.77 -9.99 10.40
N LYS A 278 26.72 -10.77 9.31
CA LYS A 278 26.18 -12.14 9.31
C LYS A 278 26.96 -13.07 10.24
N ARG A 279 28.30 -12.92 10.31
CA ARG A 279 29.16 -13.71 11.20
C ARG A 279 29.13 -13.22 12.65
N ALA A 280 29.27 -11.91 12.86
CA ALA A 280 29.44 -11.34 14.19
C ALA A 280 28.12 -11.13 14.95
N ARG A 281 27.03 -10.79 14.24
CA ARG A 281 25.73 -10.48 14.85
C ARG A 281 24.55 -11.02 14.03
N PRO A 282 24.43 -12.35 13.88
CA PRO A 282 23.36 -12.98 13.08
C PRO A 282 21.94 -12.67 13.60
N LYS A 283 21.79 -12.29 14.88
CA LYS A 283 20.52 -11.89 15.49
C LYS A 283 20.04 -10.50 15.04
N MET A 284 20.91 -9.61 14.56
CA MET A 284 20.52 -8.28 14.05
C MET A 284 19.73 -8.35 12.75
N ILE A 285 19.82 -9.47 12.01
CA ILE A 285 19.05 -9.65 10.80
C ILE A 285 17.64 -10.21 11.16
N PRO A 286 16.55 -9.48 10.87
CA PRO A 286 15.19 -9.94 11.14
C PRO A 286 14.93 -11.31 10.52
N LYS A 287 14.26 -12.22 11.26
CA LYS A 287 13.98 -13.59 10.76
C LYS A 287 13.20 -13.60 9.45
N PHE A 288 12.30 -12.64 9.22
CA PHE A 288 11.53 -12.54 7.97
C PHE A 288 12.44 -12.18 6.77
N ALA A 289 13.43 -11.30 6.99
CA ALA A 289 14.34 -10.85 5.94
C ALA A 289 15.38 -11.93 5.55
N ARG A 290 15.61 -12.94 6.41
CA ARG A 290 16.40 -14.14 6.08
C ARG A 290 15.65 -15.20 5.29
N LYS A 291 14.32 -15.27 5.43
CA LYS A 291 13.48 -16.36 4.90
C LYS A 291 12.59 -15.94 3.71
N SER A 292 12.63 -14.68 3.31
CA SER A 292 11.83 -14.17 2.19
C SER A 292 12.52 -14.46 0.85
N ALA A 293 11.72 -14.64 -0.21
CA ALA A 293 12.19 -14.93 -1.57
C ALA A 293 13.09 -13.81 -2.16
N MET A 294 12.97 -12.60 -1.63
CA MET A 294 13.85 -11.46 -1.88
C MET A 294 14.60 -11.10 -0.57
N GLY A 295 15.36 -12.07 -0.04
CA GLY A 295 16.06 -11.91 1.24
C GLY A 295 17.15 -10.85 1.21
N ILE A 296 17.75 -10.56 2.38
CA ILE A 296 18.88 -9.63 2.51
C ILE A 296 20.05 -10.02 1.59
N ASP A 297 20.22 -11.31 1.28
CA ASP A 297 21.23 -11.77 0.32
C ASP A 297 21.04 -11.11 -1.06
N ALA A 298 19.81 -10.95 -1.57
CA ALA A 298 19.57 -10.27 -2.86
C ALA A 298 19.83 -8.75 -2.81
N ILE A 299 19.84 -8.18 -1.60
CA ILE A 299 20.05 -6.76 -1.36
C ILE A 299 21.54 -6.46 -1.08
N PHE A 300 22.33 -7.42 -0.59
CA PHE A 300 23.73 -7.19 -0.17
C PHE A 300 24.79 -8.04 -0.89
N ARG A 301 24.44 -9.15 -1.56
CA ARG A 301 25.28 -9.79 -2.59
C ARG A 301 24.94 -9.22 -3.95
#